data_AF-A0A3D3NB28-F1
#
_entry.id   AF-A0A3D3NB28-F1
#
_cell.length_a   1.000
_cell.length_b   1.000
_cell.length_c   1.000
_cell.angle_alpha   90.00
_cell.angle_beta   90.00
_cell.angle_gamma   90.00
#
_symmetry.space_group_name_H-M   'P 1'
#
loop_
_entity.id
_entity.type
_entity.pdbx_description
1 polymer ?
#
loop_
_entity_poly.entity_id
_entity_poly.type
_entity_poly.pdbx_seq_one_letter_code
_entity_poly.pdbx_strand_id
1 'polypeptide(L)'
;RGSTVFRGRESRREGGETRAGYGEQPVAADPSDWDRHWSVQLLLIAGGLALLVVGANWLVDAAVSFARILGLSEVVIGLTIVAAGTSLPEVATSIVATLRGQRDIAVGNVIGSNTFNLLGVLGLSGLLAPAGLPVGAAMITFDLPVMIAVALACLPIFFSGHLIARWEGTLFLAYYAAYTAWLLLAAQQHAATATYGSVMLGFALPLTAVTLAVVAWREWLARRGAP
;
A
#
# COMPACT_ATOMS: atom_id res chain seq x y z
N ARG A 1 -19.18 -8.43 -40.15
CA ARG A 1 -18.64 -7.07 -40.38
C ARG A 1 -19.09 -6.05 -39.31
N GLY A 2 -19.61 -6.46 -38.14
CA GLY A 2 -20.22 -5.57 -37.13
C GLY A 2 -19.52 -5.50 -35.76
N SER A 3 -18.46 -6.28 -35.52
CA SER A 3 -17.77 -6.34 -34.22
C SER A 3 -16.76 -5.21 -33.98
N THR A 4 -16.25 -4.58 -35.05
CA THR A 4 -15.23 -3.51 -34.94
C THR A 4 -15.84 -2.15 -34.55
N VAL A 5 -17.10 -1.90 -34.94
CA VAL A 5 -17.79 -0.63 -34.66
C VAL A 5 -18.28 -0.58 -33.21
N PHE A 6 -18.63 -1.73 -32.63
CA PHE A 6 -19.06 -1.83 -31.23
C PHE A 6 -17.91 -1.49 -30.26
N ARG A 7 -16.71 -2.03 -30.53
CA ARG A 7 -15.50 -1.79 -29.72
C ARG A 7 -15.06 -0.32 -29.71
N GLY A 8 -15.31 0.42 -30.81
CA GLY A 8 -15.04 1.85 -30.90
C GLY A 8 -16.00 2.74 -30.10
N ARG A 9 -17.24 2.29 -29.86
CA ARG A 9 -18.19 2.99 -28.98
C ARG A 9 -17.93 2.71 -27.51
N GLU A 10 -17.46 1.51 -27.20
CA GLU A 10 -17.12 1.10 -25.83
C GLU A 10 -15.84 1.80 -25.35
N SER A 11 -14.79 1.85 -26.18
CA SER A 11 -13.59 2.64 -25.88
C SER A 11 -13.86 4.15 -25.74
N ARG A 12 -14.86 4.70 -26.46
CA ARG A 12 -15.30 6.10 -26.28
C ARG A 12 -16.13 6.33 -25.02
N ARG A 13 -16.85 5.31 -24.52
CA ARG A 13 -17.57 5.36 -23.25
C ARG A 13 -16.61 5.21 -22.07
N GLU A 14 -15.69 4.25 -22.13
CA GLU A 14 -14.61 4.08 -21.15
C GLU A 14 -13.72 5.33 -21.08
N GLY A 15 -13.35 5.91 -22.23
CA GLY A 15 -12.61 7.17 -22.29
C GLY A 15 -13.41 8.40 -21.82
N GLY A 16 -14.74 8.31 -21.81
CA GLY A 16 -15.65 9.33 -21.28
C GLY A 16 -15.79 9.24 -19.75
N GLU A 17 -15.92 8.04 -19.21
CA GLU A 17 -15.96 7.78 -17.76
C GLU A 17 -14.60 8.03 -17.11
N THR A 18 -13.51 7.65 -17.79
CA THR A 18 -12.14 7.96 -17.35
C THR A 18 -11.86 9.47 -17.41
N ARG A 19 -12.47 10.21 -18.34
CA ARG A 19 -12.37 11.69 -18.35
C ARG A 19 -13.27 12.36 -17.31
N ALA A 20 -14.43 11.80 -17.02
CA ALA A 20 -15.39 12.37 -16.07
C ALA A 20 -14.92 12.24 -14.60
N GLY A 21 -14.12 11.22 -14.28
CA GLY A 21 -13.48 11.07 -12.96
C GLY A 21 -12.28 12.00 -12.72
N TYR A 22 -11.70 12.57 -13.79
CA TYR A 22 -10.57 13.49 -13.75
C TYR A 22 -11.10 14.92 -13.83
N GLY A 23 -11.78 15.37 -12.75
CA GLY A 23 -12.14 16.78 -12.60
C GLY A 23 -10.92 17.68 -12.82
N GLU A 24 -11.15 18.79 -13.53
CA GLU A 24 -10.22 19.88 -13.88
C GLU A 24 -8.88 19.81 -13.15
N GLN A 25 -7.95 18.99 -13.65
CA GLN A 25 -6.57 19.10 -13.24
C GLN A 25 -6.09 20.48 -13.71
N PRO A 26 -5.41 21.26 -12.85
CA PRO A 26 -4.82 22.52 -13.27
C PRO A 26 -3.96 22.21 -14.49
N VAL A 27 -4.30 22.82 -15.63
CA VAL A 27 -3.62 22.65 -16.91
C VAL A 27 -2.14 22.79 -16.61
N ALA A 28 -1.41 21.67 -16.66
CA ALA A 28 0.04 21.69 -16.53
C ALA A 28 0.54 22.74 -17.51
N ALA A 29 1.47 23.60 -17.06
CA ALA A 29 2.09 24.63 -17.89
C ALA A 29 2.36 24.04 -19.30
N ASP A 30 1.97 24.77 -20.34
CA ASP A 30 2.01 24.34 -21.74
C ASP A 30 3.26 23.47 -21.98
N PRO A 31 3.12 22.16 -22.28
CA PRO A 31 4.24 21.24 -22.30
C PRO A 31 5.32 21.81 -23.21
N SER A 32 6.43 22.23 -22.62
CA SER A 32 7.51 22.80 -23.38
C SER A 32 8.00 21.74 -24.38
N ASP A 33 8.18 22.11 -25.66
CA ASP A 33 8.37 21.14 -26.75
C ASP A 33 9.56 20.18 -26.53
N TRP A 34 10.51 20.53 -25.65
CA TRP A 34 11.65 19.68 -25.28
C TRP A 34 11.24 18.42 -24.49
N ASP A 35 10.11 18.44 -23.77
CA ASP A 35 9.63 17.33 -22.92
C ASP A 35 8.95 16.21 -23.72
N ARG A 36 8.61 16.49 -24.99
CA ARG A 36 7.88 15.56 -25.86
C ARG A 36 8.74 14.42 -26.37
N HIS A 37 10.06 14.59 -26.37
CA HIS A 37 10.98 13.56 -26.80
C HIS A 37 10.95 12.38 -25.82
N TRP A 38 10.65 11.18 -26.32
CA TRP A 38 10.56 9.96 -25.50
C TRP A 38 11.84 9.71 -24.68
N SER A 39 13.00 10.10 -25.20
CA SER A 39 14.29 10.02 -24.49
C SER A 39 14.35 10.96 -23.29
N VAL A 40 13.83 12.18 -23.41
CA VAL A 40 13.74 13.14 -22.30
C VAL A 40 12.77 12.61 -21.24
N GLN A 41 11.63 12.05 -21.64
CA GLN A 41 10.70 11.43 -20.70
C GLN A 41 11.32 10.27 -19.93
N LEU A 42 12.05 9.38 -20.62
CA LEU A 42 12.76 8.29 -19.94
C LEU A 42 13.83 8.80 -18.98
N LEU A 43 14.58 9.85 -19.36
CA LEU A 43 15.56 10.47 -18.49
C LEU A 43 14.91 11.10 -17.25
N LEU A 44 13.77 11.78 -17.42
CA LEU A 44 13.01 12.37 -16.32
C LEU A 44 12.45 11.29 -15.39
N ILE A 45 11.92 10.19 -15.92
CA ILE A 45 11.44 9.05 -15.13
C ILE A 45 12.60 8.41 -14.35
N ALA A 46 13.70 8.10 -15.02
CA ALA A 46 14.86 7.48 -14.39
C ALA A 46 15.49 8.40 -13.33
N GLY A 47 15.64 9.69 -13.64
CA GLY A 47 16.18 10.69 -12.71
C GLY A 47 15.26 10.91 -11.50
N GLY A 48 13.95 10.99 -11.72
CA GLY A 48 12.96 11.11 -10.65
C GLY A 48 12.95 9.90 -9.72
N LEU A 49 13.00 8.68 -10.29
CA LEU A 49 13.08 7.44 -9.52
C LEU A 49 14.40 7.36 -8.72
N ALA A 50 15.52 7.68 -9.36
CA ALA A 50 16.82 7.67 -8.69
C ALA A 50 16.85 8.68 -7.51
N LEU A 51 16.37 9.90 -7.74
CA LEU A 51 16.31 10.93 -6.70
C LEU A 51 15.40 10.53 -5.54
N LEU A 52 14.27 9.88 -5.85
CA LEU A 52 13.35 9.38 -4.83
C LEU A 52 14.00 8.29 -3.97
N VAL A 53 14.66 7.31 -4.59
CA VAL A 53 15.35 6.21 -3.88
C VAL A 53 16.51 6.73 -3.04
N VAL A 54 17.36 7.60 -3.62
CA VAL A 54 18.50 8.18 -2.89
C VAL A 54 18.01 9.06 -1.74
N GLY A 55 16.99 9.88 -1.97
CA GLY A 55 16.38 10.71 -0.93
C GLY A 55 15.78 9.88 0.21
N ALA A 56 15.10 8.78 -0.11
CA ALA A 56 14.58 7.84 0.88
C ALA A 56 15.73 7.21 1.71
N ASN A 57 16.81 6.76 1.05
CA ASN A 57 17.97 6.19 1.75
C ASN A 57 18.62 7.19 2.70
N TRP A 58 18.87 8.42 2.25
CA TRP A 58 19.44 9.46 3.12
C TRP A 58 18.54 9.79 4.32
N LEU A 59 17.22 9.82 4.12
CA LEU A 59 16.27 10.03 5.20
C LEU A 59 16.32 8.88 6.22
N VAL A 60 16.38 7.63 5.75
CA VAL A 60 16.51 6.44 6.61
C VAL A 60 17.84 6.46 7.37
N ASP A 61 18.95 6.74 6.70
CA ASP A 61 20.28 6.78 7.33
C ASP A 61 20.36 7.86 8.42
N ALA A 62 19.79 9.04 8.16
CA ALA A 62 19.70 10.11 9.14
C ALA A 62 18.81 9.72 10.33
N ALA A 63 17.65 9.09 10.07
CA ALA A 63 16.74 8.63 11.12
C ALA A 63 17.37 7.52 11.99
N VAL A 64 18.08 6.56 11.38
CA VAL A 64 18.84 5.51 12.06
C VAL A 64 19.92 6.13 12.95
N SER A 65 20.67 7.10 12.43
CA SER A 65 21.71 7.80 13.20
C SER A 65 21.12 8.52 14.42
N PHE A 66 19.99 9.21 14.24
CA PHE A 66 19.28 9.88 15.33
C PHE A 66 18.76 8.87 16.38
N ALA A 67 18.17 7.76 15.94
CA ALA A 67 17.69 6.70 16.81
C ALA A 67 18.80 6.06 17.66
N ARG A 68 19.99 5.86 17.09
CA ARG A 68 21.18 5.38 17.82
C ARG A 68 21.63 6.37 18.90
N ILE A 69 21.61 7.67 18.60
CA ILE A 69 21.94 8.73 19.58
C ILE A 69 20.93 8.73 20.74
N LEU A 70 19.65 8.45 20.46
CA LEU A 70 18.61 8.30 21.49
C LEU A 70 18.71 6.98 22.29
N GLY A 71 19.69 6.12 22.00
CA GLY A 71 19.90 4.85 22.71
C GLY A 71 18.92 3.76 22.32
N LEU A 72 18.25 3.85 21.17
CA LEU A 72 17.38 2.78 20.67
C LEU A 72 18.23 1.58 20.22
N SER A 73 17.74 0.37 20.50
CA SER A 73 18.42 -0.88 20.11
C SER A 73 18.35 -1.10 18.59
N GLU A 74 19.37 -1.76 18.02
CA GLU A 74 19.41 -2.11 16.58
C GLU A 74 18.19 -2.93 16.15
N VAL A 75 17.65 -3.75 17.05
CA VAL A 75 16.43 -4.53 16.79
C VAL A 75 15.22 -3.61 16.60
N VAL A 76 15.04 -2.62 17.48
CA VAL A 76 13.94 -1.64 17.35
C VAL A 76 14.11 -0.81 16.10
N ILE A 77 15.33 -0.36 15.79
CA ILE A 77 15.63 0.42 14.59
C ILE A 77 15.32 -0.39 13.32
N GLY A 78 15.76 -1.65 13.26
CA GLY A 78 15.51 -2.54 12.13
C GLY A 78 14.02 -2.79 11.89
N LEU A 79 13.27 -3.05 12.96
CA LEU A 79 11.83 -3.36 12.89
C LEU A 79 10.95 -2.13 12.65
N THR A 80 11.46 -0.91 12.84
CA THR A 80 10.68 0.33 12.69
C THR A 80 11.18 1.16 11.53
N ILE A 81 12.33 1.82 11.71
CA ILE A 81 12.86 2.83 10.80
C ILE A 81 13.30 2.21 9.49
N VAL A 82 14.05 1.11 9.54
CA VAL A 82 14.54 0.44 8.33
C VAL A 82 13.36 -0.22 7.59
N ALA A 83 12.51 -0.94 8.32
CA ALA A 83 11.30 -1.54 7.74
C ALA A 83 10.40 -0.49 7.06
N ALA A 84 10.05 0.59 7.75
CA ALA A 84 9.28 1.70 7.14
C ALA A 84 10.05 2.37 5.99
N GLY A 85 11.37 2.46 6.11
CA GLY A 85 12.29 3.02 5.12
C GLY A 85 12.17 2.39 3.74
N THR A 86 12.02 1.07 3.69
CA THR A 86 11.87 0.33 2.43
C THR A 86 10.59 0.67 1.66
N SER A 87 9.55 1.17 2.35
CA SER A 87 8.28 1.57 1.75
C SER A 87 8.14 3.08 1.57
N LEU A 88 9.17 3.87 1.92
CA LEU A 88 9.12 5.32 1.80
C LEU A 88 8.96 5.80 0.35
N PRO A 89 9.68 5.25 -0.65
CA PRO A 89 9.47 5.64 -2.04
C PRO A 89 8.02 5.44 -2.48
N GLU A 90 7.41 4.31 -2.14
CA GLU A 90 6.04 3.94 -2.48
C GLU A 90 5.03 4.84 -1.76
N VAL A 91 5.24 5.13 -0.48
CA VAL A 91 4.40 6.06 0.27
C VAL A 91 4.48 7.46 -0.33
N ALA A 92 5.68 7.93 -0.67
CA ALA A 92 5.89 9.23 -1.28
C ALA A 92 5.21 9.33 -2.65
N THR A 93 5.33 8.32 -3.52
CA THR A 93 4.66 8.33 -4.83
C THR A 93 3.14 8.29 -4.69
N SER A 94 2.60 7.48 -3.78
CA SER A 94 1.16 7.42 -3.50
C SER A 94 0.62 8.73 -2.91
N ILE A 95 1.35 9.40 -2.02
CA ILE A 95 0.96 10.71 -1.47
C ILE A 95 0.95 11.76 -2.58
N VAL A 96 2.01 11.85 -3.40
CA VAL A 96 2.09 12.83 -4.49
C VAL A 96 0.96 12.61 -5.51
N ALA A 97 0.69 11.36 -5.89
CA ALA A 97 -0.41 11.02 -6.79
C ALA A 97 -1.77 11.42 -6.19
N THR A 98 -1.99 11.14 -4.90
CA THR A 98 -3.24 11.51 -4.20
C THR A 98 -3.42 13.03 -4.13
N LEU A 99 -2.36 13.78 -3.81
CA LEU A 99 -2.38 15.25 -3.77
C LEU A 99 -2.67 15.88 -5.14
N ARG A 100 -2.29 15.20 -6.23
CA ARG A 100 -2.61 15.59 -7.61
C ARG A 100 -4.00 15.15 -8.07
N GLY A 101 -4.81 14.58 -7.19
CA GLY A 101 -6.14 14.04 -7.52
C GLY A 101 -6.09 12.74 -8.32
N GLN A 102 -4.91 12.14 -8.53
CA GLN A 102 -4.70 10.93 -9.31
C GLN A 102 -4.80 9.68 -8.42
N ARG A 103 -5.99 9.47 -7.84
CA ARG A 103 -6.23 8.41 -6.84
C ARG A 103 -6.03 7.01 -7.40
N ASP A 104 -6.40 6.76 -8.65
CA ASP A 104 -6.20 5.47 -9.32
C ASP A 104 -4.72 5.08 -9.39
N ILE A 105 -3.84 6.07 -9.60
CA ILE A 105 -2.39 5.87 -9.62
C ILE A 105 -1.89 5.51 -8.23
N ALA A 106 -2.37 6.20 -7.18
CA ALA A 106 -1.99 5.91 -5.81
C ALA A 106 -2.41 4.49 -5.38
N VAL A 107 -3.61 4.05 -5.76
CA VAL A 107 -4.11 2.69 -5.50
C VAL A 107 -3.35 1.66 -6.32
N GLY A 108 -3.10 1.94 -7.60
CA GLY A 108 -2.29 1.09 -8.47
C GLY A 108 -0.87 0.86 -7.94
N ASN A 109 -0.24 1.89 -7.36
CA ASN A 109 1.06 1.77 -6.70
C ASN A 109 1.01 0.80 -5.49
N VAL A 110 0.02 0.96 -4.60
CA VAL A 110 -0.11 0.09 -3.41
C VAL A 110 -0.38 -1.37 -3.80
N ILE A 111 -1.33 -1.62 -4.71
CA ILE A 111 -1.66 -2.98 -5.16
C ILE A 111 -0.48 -3.59 -5.92
N GLY A 112 0.12 -2.81 -6.83
CA GLY A 112 1.22 -3.24 -7.69
C GLY A 112 2.44 -3.65 -6.88
N SER A 113 2.88 -2.83 -5.93
CA SER A 113 4.04 -3.12 -5.08
C SER A 113 3.82 -4.36 -4.20
N ASN A 114 2.65 -4.53 -3.60
CA ASN A 114 2.35 -5.73 -2.81
C ASN A 114 2.29 -7.00 -3.67
N THR A 115 1.70 -6.90 -4.87
CA THR A 115 1.64 -8.03 -5.81
C THR A 115 3.04 -8.40 -6.30
N PHE A 116 3.88 -7.42 -6.61
CA PHE A 116 5.26 -7.62 -7.01
C PHE A 116 6.12 -8.20 -5.89
N ASN A 117 5.92 -7.76 -4.64
CA ASN A 117 6.64 -8.32 -3.48
C ASN A 117 6.27 -9.80 -3.25
N LEU A 118 5.01 -10.19 -3.42
CA LEU A 118 4.60 -11.58 -3.24
C LEU A 118 4.99 -12.47 -4.42
N LEU A 119 4.71 -12.05 -5.65
CA LEU A 119 4.93 -12.89 -6.83
C LEU A 119 6.36 -12.78 -7.37
N GLY A 120 6.89 -11.57 -7.42
CA GLY A 120 8.23 -11.28 -7.92
C GLY A 120 9.28 -11.61 -6.86
N VAL A 121 9.33 -10.84 -5.78
CA VAL A 121 10.41 -10.99 -4.78
C VAL A 121 10.32 -12.32 -4.05
N LEU A 122 9.19 -12.60 -3.38
CA LEU A 122 9.02 -13.83 -2.61
C LEU A 122 8.94 -15.07 -3.50
N GLY A 123 8.21 -15.00 -4.63
CA GLY A 123 8.12 -16.11 -5.59
C GLY A 123 9.47 -16.48 -6.21
N LEU A 124 10.26 -15.49 -6.65
CA LEU A 124 11.61 -15.74 -7.17
C LEU A 124 12.55 -16.22 -6.07
N SER A 125 12.48 -15.64 -4.87
CA SER A 125 13.28 -16.10 -3.72
C SER A 125 12.98 -17.55 -3.36
N GLY A 126 11.71 -17.94 -3.40
CA GLY A 126 11.28 -19.33 -3.19
C GLY A 126 11.77 -20.28 -4.27
N LEU A 127 11.76 -19.87 -5.54
CA LEU A 127 12.26 -20.68 -6.66
C LEU A 127 13.78 -20.87 -6.60
N LEU A 128 14.51 -19.83 -6.17
CA LEU A 128 15.97 -19.84 -6.10
C LEU A 128 16.52 -20.44 -4.80
N ALA A 129 15.68 -20.66 -3.78
CA ALA A 129 16.09 -21.21 -2.49
C ALA A 129 16.04 -22.76 -2.49
N PRO A 130 17.18 -23.47 -2.60
CA PRO A 130 17.20 -24.93 -2.78
C PRO A 130 16.69 -25.71 -1.56
N ALA A 131 16.83 -25.11 -0.37
CA ALA A 131 16.38 -25.68 0.91
C ALA A 131 15.04 -25.10 1.38
N GLY A 132 14.37 -24.30 0.54
CA GLY A 132 13.20 -23.51 0.92
C GLY A 132 13.58 -22.25 1.72
N LEU A 133 12.57 -21.41 1.96
CA LEU A 133 12.72 -20.20 2.77
C LEU A 133 12.56 -20.54 4.25
N PRO A 134 13.54 -20.19 5.12
CA PRO A 134 13.38 -20.41 6.55
C PRO A 134 12.27 -19.49 7.08
N VAL A 135 11.19 -20.09 7.57
CA VAL A 135 10.04 -19.38 8.15
C VAL A 135 9.98 -19.64 9.65
N GLY A 136 10.02 -18.58 10.44
CA GLY A 136 9.88 -18.69 11.90
C GLY A 136 8.46 -19.07 12.33
N ALA A 137 8.31 -19.74 13.47
CA ALA A 137 7.00 -20.16 13.97
C ALA A 137 6.02 -18.99 14.18
N ALA A 138 6.52 -17.83 14.63
CA ALA A 138 5.73 -16.61 14.81
C ALA A 138 5.12 -16.10 13.49
N MET A 139 5.85 -16.24 12.38
CA MET A 139 5.36 -15.86 11.05
C MET A 139 4.13 -16.68 10.66
N ILE A 140 4.11 -17.97 11.00
CA ILE A 140 3.02 -18.88 10.66
C ILE A 140 1.81 -18.68 11.58
N THR A 141 2.05 -18.51 12.88
CA THR A 141 0.97 -18.46 13.88
C THR A 141 0.37 -17.08 14.06
N PHE A 142 1.08 -16.01 13.70
CA PHE A 142 0.64 -14.64 13.94
C PHE A 142 0.70 -13.77 12.68
N ASP A 143 1.88 -13.59 12.08
CA ASP A 143 2.06 -12.59 11.02
C ASP A 143 1.24 -12.92 9.76
N LEU A 144 1.28 -14.18 9.30
CA LEU A 144 0.50 -14.65 8.15
C LEU A 144 -1.02 -14.51 8.37
N PRO A 145 -1.62 -14.99 9.48
CA PRO A 145 -3.03 -14.76 9.77
C PRO A 145 -3.42 -13.29 9.78
N VAL A 146 -2.60 -12.41 10.38
CA VAL A 146 -2.84 -10.97 10.40
C VAL A 146 -2.75 -10.37 8.99
N MET A 147 -1.74 -10.76 8.20
CA MET A 147 -1.61 -10.32 6.80
C MET A 147 -2.82 -10.72 5.96
N ILE A 148 -3.31 -11.97 6.09
CA ILE A 148 -4.51 -12.45 5.39
C ILE A 148 -5.73 -11.66 5.85
N ALA A 149 -5.89 -11.43 7.16
CA ALA A 149 -7.00 -10.65 7.70
C ALA A 149 -7.05 -9.24 7.12
N VAL A 150 -5.91 -8.54 7.08
CA VAL A 150 -5.81 -7.19 6.53
C VAL A 150 -6.02 -7.20 5.02
N ALA A 151 -5.48 -8.18 4.29
CA ALA A 151 -5.71 -8.32 2.85
C ALA A 151 -7.20 -8.52 2.54
N LEU A 152 -7.89 -9.38 3.30
CA LEU A 152 -9.33 -9.55 3.21
C LEU A 152 -10.07 -8.26 3.58
N ALA A 153 -9.64 -7.56 4.64
CA ALA A 153 -10.18 -6.27 5.09
C ALA A 153 -10.20 -5.21 3.98
N CYS A 154 -9.22 -5.25 3.09
CA CYS A 154 -9.13 -4.35 1.94
C CYS A 154 -10.04 -4.74 0.77
N LEU A 155 -10.59 -5.97 0.69
CA LEU A 155 -11.38 -6.43 -0.47
C LEU A 155 -12.62 -5.57 -0.79
N PRO A 156 -13.50 -5.22 0.17
CA PRO A 156 -14.68 -4.40 -0.12
C PRO A 156 -14.35 -3.01 -0.64
N ILE A 157 -13.20 -2.47 -0.23
CA ILE A 157 -12.71 -1.14 -0.64
C ILE A 157 -12.36 -1.13 -2.13
N PHE A 158 -11.90 -2.25 -2.67
CA PHE A 158 -11.69 -2.40 -4.10
C PHE A 158 -13.01 -2.48 -4.88
N PHE A 159 -14.07 -3.03 -4.28
CA PHE A 159 -15.39 -3.12 -4.91
C PHE A 159 -16.20 -1.81 -4.84
N SER A 160 -15.87 -0.90 -3.92
CA SER A 160 -16.51 0.43 -3.75
C SER A 160 -15.89 1.55 -4.61
N GLY A 161 -15.15 1.20 -5.66
CA GLY A 161 -14.65 2.17 -6.64
C GLY A 161 -13.31 2.81 -6.30
N HIS A 162 -12.42 2.08 -5.61
CA HIS A 162 -11.04 2.51 -5.29
C HIS A 162 -10.94 3.78 -4.43
N LEU A 163 -12.02 4.15 -3.74
CA LEU A 163 -12.11 5.35 -2.91
C LEU A 163 -12.04 4.94 -1.44
N ILE A 164 -10.90 5.18 -0.80
CA ILE A 164 -10.73 5.03 0.65
C ILE A 164 -11.27 6.30 1.33
N ALA A 165 -12.29 6.15 2.16
CA ALA A 165 -12.78 7.25 2.99
C ALA A 165 -11.75 7.59 4.08
N ARG A 166 -11.70 8.85 4.51
CA ARG A 166 -10.74 9.30 5.56
C ARG A 166 -10.81 8.46 6.84
N TRP A 167 -12.01 8.00 7.22
CA TRP A 167 -12.19 7.17 8.41
C TRP A 167 -11.64 5.75 8.22
N GLU A 168 -11.73 5.17 7.02
CA GLU A 168 -11.16 3.87 6.68
C GLU A 168 -9.63 3.95 6.73
N GLY A 169 -9.06 5.01 6.16
CA GLY A 169 -7.62 5.28 6.26
C GLY A 169 -7.13 5.41 7.70
N THR A 170 -7.87 6.14 8.56
CA THR A 170 -7.54 6.24 9.99
C THR A 170 -7.61 4.88 10.70
N LEU A 171 -8.60 4.03 10.35
CA LEU A 171 -8.72 2.69 10.91
C LEU A 171 -7.52 1.80 10.52
N PHE A 172 -7.11 1.80 9.24
CA PHE A 172 -5.92 1.04 8.82
C PHE A 172 -4.63 1.57 9.45
N LEU A 173 -4.51 2.88 9.63
CA LEU A 173 -3.37 3.48 10.31
C LEU A 173 -3.33 3.05 11.79
N ALA A 174 -4.48 2.98 12.46
CA ALA A 174 -4.58 2.47 13.83
C ALA A 174 -4.18 0.99 13.92
N TYR A 175 -4.61 0.15 12.96
CA TYR A 175 -4.16 -1.24 12.89
C TYR A 175 -2.65 -1.37 12.67
N TYR A 176 -2.09 -0.56 11.78
CA TYR A 176 -0.65 -0.53 11.53
C TYR A 176 0.13 -0.15 12.80
N ALA A 177 -0.33 0.86 13.53
CA ALA A 177 0.28 1.26 14.81
C ALA A 177 0.19 0.15 15.87
N ALA A 178 -0.97 -0.52 16.00
CA ALA A 178 -1.15 -1.64 16.92
C ALA A 178 -0.24 -2.83 16.58
N TYR A 179 -0.14 -3.19 15.29
CA TYR A 179 0.75 -4.25 14.81
C TYR A 179 2.23 -3.91 15.08
N THR A 180 2.64 -2.68 14.80
CA THR A 180 4.02 -2.23 15.05
C THR A 180 4.34 -2.24 16.54
N ALA A 181 3.40 -1.84 17.40
CA ALA A 181 3.57 -1.91 18.85
C ALA A 181 3.72 -3.35 19.34
N TRP A 182 2.93 -4.29 18.81
CA TRP A 182 3.10 -5.72 19.11
C TRP A 182 4.47 -6.23 18.67
N LEU A 183 4.91 -5.88 17.46
CA LEU A 183 6.21 -6.29 16.92
C LEU A 183 7.36 -5.81 17.82
N LEU A 184 7.27 -4.60 18.37
CA LEU A 184 8.24 -4.06 19.31
C LEU A 184 8.23 -4.82 20.63
N LEU A 185 7.06 -5.08 21.21
CA LEU A 185 6.92 -5.85 22.45
C LEU A 185 7.49 -7.26 22.30
N ALA A 186 7.17 -7.91 21.17
CA ALA A 186 7.67 -9.24 20.83
C ALA A 186 9.20 -9.25 20.71
N ALA A 187 9.77 -8.23 20.05
CA ALA A 187 11.19 -8.10 19.88
C ALA A 187 11.96 -7.83 21.19
N GLN A 188 11.33 -7.15 22.16
CA GLN A 188 11.88 -6.93 23.50
C GLN A 188 11.64 -8.11 24.45
N GLN A 189 11.07 -9.24 23.97
CA GLN A 189 10.67 -10.40 24.78
C GLN A 189 9.80 -10.00 26.00
N HIS A 190 9.00 -8.96 25.86
CA HIS A 190 8.22 -8.44 26.97
C HIS A 190 7.13 -9.44 27.37
N ALA A 191 6.92 -9.65 28.67
CA ALA A 191 5.89 -10.58 29.18
C ALA A 191 4.47 -10.27 28.66
N ALA A 192 4.19 -9.01 28.30
CA ALA A 192 2.92 -8.57 27.74
C ALA A 192 2.67 -9.09 26.30
N THR A 193 3.67 -9.62 25.60
CA THR A 193 3.56 -10.06 24.20
C THR A 193 2.50 -11.15 24.02
N ALA A 194 2.40 -12.10 24.93
CA ALA A 194 1.42 -13.19 24.85
C ALA A 194 -0.01 -12.67 25.01
N THR A 195 -0.24 -11.75 25.96
CA THR A 195 -1.54 -11.10 26.18
C THR A 195 -1.90 -10.14 25.05
N TYR A 196 -0.94 -9.36 24.57
CA TYR A 196 -1.18 -8.44 23.46
C TYR A 196 -1.45 -9.21 22.16
N GLY A 197 -0.73 -10.31 21.91
CA GLY A 197 -0.96 -11.16 20.74
C GLY A 197 -2.32 -11.83 20.76
N SER A 198 -2.76 -12.34 21.92
CA SER A 198 -4.10 -12.93 22.05
C SER A 198 -5.21 -11.88 21.94
N VAL A 199 -5.00 -10.67 22.44
CA VAL A 199 -5.93 -9.55 22.24
C VAL A 199 -5.94 -9.12 20.77
N MET A 200 -4.80 -9.06 20.10
CA MET A 200 -4.75 -8.63 18.70
C MET A 200 -5.40 -9.68 17.79
N LEU A 201 -5.14 -10.97 17.99
CA LEU A 201 -5.86 -12.04 17.27
C LEU A 201 -7.34 -12.12 17.69
N GLY A 202 -7.65 -11.89 18.97
CA GLY A 202 -9.01 -11.97 19.51
C GLY A 202 -9.88 -10.75 19.22
N PHE A 203 -9.30 -9.58 18.91
CA PHE A 203 -10.02 -8.34 18.61
C PHE A 203 -9.76 -7.83 17.20
N ALA A 204 -8.53 -7.83 16.67
CA ALA A 204 -8.26 -7.26 15.34
C ALA A 204 -8.87 -8.11 14.21
N LEU A 205 -8.86 -9.44 14.32
CA LEU A 205 -9.55 -10.33 13.37
C LEU A 205 -11.08 -10.14 13.37
N PRO A 206 -11.77 -10.17 14.52
CA PRO A 206 -13.21 -9.91 14.52
C PRO A 206 -13.54 -8.45 14.22
N LEU A 207 -12.71 -7.48 14.61
CA LEU A 207 -12.93 -6.08 14.24
C LEU A 207 -12.75 -5.85 12.74
N THR A 208 -11.76 -6.49 12.09
CA THR A 208 -11.64 -6.49 10.63
C THR A 208 -12.83 -7.19 9.98
N ALA A 209 -13.27 -8.34 10.49
CA ALA A 209 -14.48 -9.02 10.00
C ALA A 209 -15.76 -8.18 10.16
N VAL A 210 -15.92 -7.47 11.28
CA VAL A 210 -17.04 -6.54 11.53
C VAL A 210 -16.95 -5.34 10.60
N THR A 211 -15.76 -4.76 10.42
CA THR A 211 -15.56 -3.63 9.50
C THR A 211 -15.92 -4.03 8.08
N LEU A 212 -15.47 -5.21 7.65
CA LEU A 212 -15.83 -5.83 6.37
C LEU A 212 -17.33 -6.01 6.21
N ALA A 213 -17.99 -6.58 7.21
CA ALA A 213 -19.43 -6.78 7.20
C ALA A 213 -20.17 -5.44 7.09
N VAL A 214 -19.76 -4.41 7.85
CA VAL A 214 -20.38 -3.08 7.82
C VAL A 214 -20.16 -2.38 6.49
N VAL A 215 -18.95 -2.40 5.95
CA VAL A 215 -18.63 -1.76 4.65
C VAL A 215 -19.38 -2.46 3.52
N ALA A 216 -19.33 -3.80 3.47
CA ALA A 216 -20.05 -4.58 2.47
C ALA A 216 -21.57 -4.39 2.56
N TRP A 217 -22.11 -4.33 3.78
CA TRP A 217 -23.54 -4.09 4.03
C TRP A 217 -23.98 -2.70 3.58
N ARG A 218 -23.21 -1.66 3.92
CA ARG A 218 -23.49 -0.28 3.49
C ARG A 218 -23.46 -0.13 1.98
N GLU A 219 -22.47 -0.72 1.33
CA GLU A 219 -22.32 -0.67 -0.13
C GLU A 219 -23.45 -1.45 -0.83
N TRP A 220 -23.82 -2.61 -0.31
CA TRP A 220 -24.95 -3.39 -0.81
C TRP A 220 -26.29 -2.66 -0.67
N LEU A 221 -26.50 -1.96 0.46
CA LEU A 221 -27.68 -1.12 0.65
C LEU A 221 -27.70 0.09 -0.28
N ALA A 222 -26.54 0.75 -0.49
CA ALA A 222 -26.43 1.88 -1.41
C ALA A 222 -26.78 1.49 -2.86
N ARG A 223 -26.37 0.30 -3.31
CA ARG A 223 -26.72 -0.23 -4.64
C ARG A 223 -28.18 -0.67 -4.76
N ARG A 224 -28.84 -1.05 -3.67
CA ARG A 224 -30.28 -1.37 -3.65
C ARG A 224 -31.20 -0.14 -3.64
N GLY A 225 -30.67 1.02 -3.25
CA GLY A 225 -31.39 2.30 -3.23
C GLY A 225 -31.20 3.18 -4.47
N ALA A 226 -30.39 2.74 -5.45
CA ALA A 226 -30.22 3.45 -6.70
C ALA A 226 -31.42 3.17 -7.63
N PRO A 227 -32.19 4.19 -8.05
CA PRO A 227 -33.31 4.03 -8.99
C PRO A 227 -32.86 3.63 -10.41
#